data_AF-A0A7V2HDQ5-F1
#
_entry.id   AF-A0A7V2HDQ5-F1
#
_cell.length_a   1.000
_cell.length_b   1.000
_cell.length_c   1.000
_cell.angle_alpha   90.00
_cell.angle_beta   90.00
_cell.angle_gamma   90.00
#
_symmetry.space_group_name_H-M   'P 1'
#
loop_
_entity.id
_entity.type
_entity.pdbx_description
1 polymer ?
#
loop_
_entity_poly.entity_id
_entity_poly.type
_entity_poly.pdbx_seq_one_letter_code
_entity_poly.pdbx_strand_id
1 'polypeptide(L)'
;MLYSKSRPMIPDYRPQRPASQSILRRSLLTGFPALARAAGERPNVLLILADDLGYECLSCYGSTSYRTPHLDRLAETGVRFNHA
;
A
#
# COMPACT_ATOMS: atom_id res chain seq x y z
N MET A 1 -3.68 14.55 -35.98
CA MET A 1 -2.93 13.29 -35.78
C MET A 1 -3.08 12.92 -34.31
N LEU A 2 -4.11 12.14 -33.96
CA LEU A 2 -4.45 11.81 -32.58
C LEU A 2 -3.62 10.58 -32.14
N TYR A 3 -2.70 10.80 -31.20
CA TYR A 3 -1.87 9.75 -30.62
C TYR A 3 -2.74 8.87 -29.70
N SER A 4 -3.28 7.77 -30.25
CA SER A 4 -3.99 6.75 -29.49
C SER A 4 -2.98 5.90 -28.72
N LYS A 5 -2.67 6.31 -27.49
CA LYS A 5 -1.81 5.57 -26.56
C LYS A 5 -2.55 4.32 -26.08
N SER A 6 -2.31 3.18 -26.72
CA SER A 6 -2.69 1.86 -26.22
C SER A 6 -2.12 1.71 -24.80
N ARG A 7 -3.00 1.64 -23.80
CA ARG A 7 -2.58 1.51 -22.40
C ARG A 7 -1.79 0.20 -22.24
N PRO A 8 -0.55 0.23 -21.73
CA PRO A 8 0.17 -1.01 -21.46
C PRO A 8 -0.63 -1.82 -20.43
N MET A 9 -0.83 -3.11 -20.72
CA MET A 9 -1.43 -4.08 -19.81
C MET A 9 -0.52 -4.16 -18.57
N ILE A 10 -1.00 -3.66 -17.44
CA ILE A 10 -0.34 -3.84 -16.15
C ILE A 10 -0.47 -5.34 -15.81
N PRO A 11 0.63 -6.08 -15.58
CA PRO A 11 0.55 -7.46 -15.14
C PRO A 11 -0.21 -7.56 -13.81
N ASP A 12 -1.18 -8.46 -13.72
CA ASP A 12 -1.90 -8.73 -12.48
C ASP A 12 -0.90 -9.14 -11.39
N TYR A 13 -0.61 -8.24 -10.46
CA TYR A 13 0.17 -8.55 -9.26
C TYR A 13 -0.67 -9.46 -8.36
N ARG A 14 -0.54 -10.78 -8.54
CA ARG A 14 -1.04 -11.77 -7.59
C ARG A 14 0.03 -12.05 -6.55
N PRO A 15 -0.15 -11.67 -5.27
CA PRO A 15 0.78 -12.08 -4.23
C PRO A 15 0.81 -13.62 -4.16
N GLN A 16 1.99 -14.19 -4.35
CA GLN A 16 2.26 -15.62 -4.18
C GLN A 16 1.99 -15.97 -2.71
N ARG A 17 0.82 -16.55 -2.41
CA ARG A 17 0.49 -17.05 -1.08
C ARG A 17 1.46 -18.20 -0.78
N PRO A 18 2.35 -18.12 0.24
CA PRO A 18 3.09 -19.31 0.63
C PRO A 18 2.06 -20.33 1.12
N ALA A 19 2.00 -21.47 0.43
CA ALA A 19 1.14 -22.59 0.79
C ALA A 19 1.30 -22.87 2.29
N SER A 20 0.18 -22.86 3.01
CA SER A 20 0.12 -23.31 4.39
C SER A 20 0.62 -24.76 4.42
N GLN A 21 1.89 -24.94 4.77
CA GLN A 21 2.49 -26.26 4.90
C GLN A 21 1.91 -26.88 6.16
N SER A 22 1.00 -27.81 5.96
CA SER A 22 0.46 -28.71 6.98
C SER A 22 1.58 -29.63 7.50
N ILE A 23 2.37 -29.15 8.44
CA ILE A 23 3.24 -30.01 9.25
C ILE A 23 2.45 -30.41 10.49
N LEU A 24 1.60 -31.42 10.33
CA LEU A 24 0.93 -32.07 11.43
C LEU A 24 1.75 -33.30 11.83
N ARG A 25 2.57 -33.17 12.88
CA ARG A 25 3.12 -34.35 13.58
C ARG A 25 3.42 -34.07 15.05
N ARG A 26 2.60 -34.71 15.89
CA ARG A 26 2.88 -35.29 17.23
C ARG A 26 3.45 -34.37 18.33
N SER A 27 2.70 -34.19 19.41
CA SER A 27 2.78 -35.03 20.63
C SER A 27 2.04 -34.35 21.80
N LEU A 28 1.32 -35.15 22.58
CA LEU A 28 0.67 -34.77 23.84
C LEU A 28 1.71 -34.29 24.87
N LEU A 29 1.47 -33.16 25.56
CA LEU A 29 1.69 -32.93 27.00
C LEU A 29 1.46 -31.45 27.40
N THR A 30 0.51 -31.27 28.33
CA THR A 30 0.47 -30.24 29.40
C THR A 30 0.70 -28.75 29.08
N GLY A 31 -0.42 -28.00 29.06
CA GLY A 31 -0.64 -26.91 30.03
C GLY A 31 0.11 -25.59 29.87
N PHE A 32 -0.12 -24.85 28.78
CA PHE A 32 0.02 -23.40 28.72
C PHE A 32 -1.09 -22.87 27.81
N PRO A 33 -1.94 -21.90 28.23
CA PRO A 33 -2.80 -21.22 27.28
C PRO A 33 -1.88 -20.39 26.37
N ALA A 34 -1.56 -20.94 25.21
CA ALA A 34 -0.95 -20.17 24.15
C ALA A 34 -1.98 -19.10 23.76
N LEU A 35 -1.75 -17.86 24.21
CA LEU A 35 -2.42 -16.71 23.64
C LEU A 35 -1.96 -16.66 22.18
N ALA A 36 -2.71 -17.33 21.31
CA ALA A 36 -2.51 -17.28 19.89
C ALA A 36 -2.74 -15.82 19.49
N ARG A 37 -1.66 -15.05 19.42
CA ARG A 37 -1.66 -13.74 18.79
C ARG A 37 -2.17 -14.00 17.38
N ALA A 38 -3.37 -13.52 17.08
CA ALA A 38 -3.84 -13.46 15.71
C ALA A 38 -2.72 -12.77 14.91
N ALA A 39 -2.04 -13.53 14.06
CA ALA A 39 -1.09 -12.97 13.12
C ALA A 39 -1.91 -12.05 12.23
N GLY A 40 -1.93 -10.76 12.57
CA GLY A 40 -2.72 -9.76 11.86
C GLY A 40 -2.44 -9.90 10.37
N GLU A 41 -3.49 -9.78 9.56
CA GLU A 41 -3.37 -9.86 8.12
C GLU A 41 -2.23 -8.95 7.67
N ARG A 42 -1.31 -9.48 6.84
CA ARG A 42 -0.19 -8.70 6.35
C ARG A 42 -0.74 -7.52 5.55
N PRO A 43 -0.42 -6.27 5.89
CA PRO A 43 -0.96 -5.13 5.17
C PRO A 43 -0.45 -5.15 3.73
N ASN A 44 -1.30 -4.71 2.80
CA ASN A 44 -0.88 -4.45 1.43
C ASN A 44 -0.14 -3.12 1.39
N VAL A 45 1.04 -3.08 0.76
CA VAL A 45 1.84 -1.87 0.60
C VAL A 45 1.75 -1.40 -0.84
N LEU A 46 1.31 -0.16 -1.06
CA LEU A 46 1.28 0.49 -2.36
C LEU A 46 2.25 1.68 -2.35
N LEU A 47 3.30 1.63 -3.17
CA LEU A 47 4.22 2.75 -3.38
C LEU A 47 3.85 3.44 -4.69
N ILE A 48 3.50 4.73 -4.60
CA ILE A 48 3.23 5.59 -5.76
C ILE A 48 4.38 6.57 -5.86
N LEU A 49 5.10 6.54 -6.99
CA LEU A 49 6.17 7.48 -7.31
C LEU A 49 5.73 8.33 -8.50
N ALA A 50 5.84 9.65 -8.34
CA ALA A 50 5.64 10.61 -9.42
C ALA A 50 6.98 11.23 -9.78
N ASP A 51 7.26 11.32 -11.07
CA ASP A 51 8.47 11.94 -11.61
C ASP A 51 8.27 13.46 -11.72
N ASP A 52 9.32 14.24 -11.46
CA ASP A 52 9.34 15.72 -11.52
C ASP A 52 8.20 16.45 -10.80
N LEU A 53 7.58 15.83 -9.78
CA LEU A 53 6.49 16.45 -9.03
C LEU A 53 7.03 17.31 -7.88
N GLY A 54 7.04 18.63 -8.08
CA GLY A 54 7.39 19.61 -7.06
C GLY A 54 6.34 19.79 -5.96
N TYR A 55 6.78 20.24 -4.78
CA TYR A 55 5.96 20.55 -3.61
C TYR A 55 4.87 21.58 -3.93
N GLU A 56 5.22 22.57 -4.74
CA GLU A 56 4.39 23.68 -5.19
C GLU A 56 3.25 23.27 -6.12
N CYS A 57 3.21 22.02 -6.57
CA CYS A 57 2.15 21.51 -7.44
C CYS A 57 0.95 20.93 -6.67
N LEU A 58 1.07 20.72 -5.36
CA LEU A 58 0.06 20.02 -4.55
C LEU A 58 -0.77 20.99 -3.70
N SER A 59 -2.09 20.88 -3.76
CA SER A 59 -3.00 21.75 -3.00
C SER A 59 -2.89 21.53 -1.50
N CYS A 60 -2.63 20.30 -1.04
CA CYS A 60 -2.38 20.02 0.37
C CYS A 60 -1.18 20.79 0.94
N TYR A 61 -0.21 21.17 0.09
CA TYR A 61 0.96 21.98 0.47
C TYR A 61 0.75 23.49 0.30
N GLY A 62 -0.47 23.92 -0.06
CA GLY A 62 -0.84 25.33 -0.22
C GLY A 62 -0.81 25.84 -1.65
N SER A 63 -0.58 24.97 -2.64
CA SER A 63 -0.67 25.36 -4.06
C SER A 63 -2.10 25.74 -4.45
N THR A 64 -2.24 26.79 -5.27
CA THR A 64 -3.50 27.17 -5.90
C THR A 64 -3.53 26.86 -7.40
N SER A 65 -2.44 26.36 -7.97
CA SER A 65 -2.27 26.16 -9.41
C SER A 65 -3.03 24.94 -9.92
N TYR A 66 -3.10 23.87 -9.11
CA TYR A 66 -3.70 22.60 -9.50
C TYR A 66 -4.63 22.08 -8.39
N ARG A 67 -5.67 21.35 -8.80
CA ARG A 67 -6.57 20.65 -7.86
C ARG A 67 -6.14 19.20 -7.75
N THR A 68 -5.72 18.78 -6.56
CA THR A 68 -5.31 17.38 -6.30
C THR A 68 -6.16 16.70 -5.23
N PRO A 69 -7.49 16.59 -5.40
CA PRO A 69 -8.42 16.19 -4.34
C PRO A 69 -8.16 14.78 -3.78
N HIS A 70 -7.63 13.85 -4.59
CA HIS A 70 -7.27 12.52 -4.12
C HIS A 70 -6.01 12.53 -3.24
N LEU A 71 -5.01 13.34 -3.58
CA LEU A 71 -3.80 13.50 -2.78
C LEU A 71 -4.09 14.30 -1.51
N ASP A 72 -4.99 15.28 -1.59
CA ASP A 72 -5.45 16.06 -0.44
C ASP A 72 -6.12 15.15 0.59
N ARG A 73 -7.05 14.29 0.15
CA ARG A 73 -7.70 13.30 1.03
C ARG A 73 -6.69 12.32 1.65
N LEU A 74 -5.68 11.89 0.89
CA LEU A 74 -4.62 11.02 1.42
C LEU A 74 -3.79 11.75 2.49
N ALA A 75 -3.51 13.04 2.30
CA ALA A 75 -2.80 13.85 3.28
C ALA A 75 -3.65 14.12 4.55
N GLU A 76 -4.97 14.31 4.41
CA GLU A 76 -5.90 14.51 5.53
C GLU A 76 -6.12 13.26 6.38
N THR A 77 -6.16 12.09 5.73
CA THR A 77 -6.43 10.80 6.39
C THR A 77 -5.16 10.06 6.81
N GLY A 78 -4.00 10.53 6.34
CA GLY A 78 -2.70 9.91 6.57
C GLY A 78 -1.72 10.85 7.27
N VAL A 79 -0.44 10.67 6.94
CA VAL A 79 0.66 11.50 7.45
C VAL A 79 1.29 12.23 6.27
N ARG A 80 1.50 13.54 6.45
CA ARG A 80 2.16 14.40 5.47
C ARG A 80 3.53 14.86 5.98
N PHE A 81 4.54 14.76 5.13
CA PHE A 81 5.91 15.17 5.44
C PHE A 81 6.21 16.54 4.83
N ASN A 82 6.47 17.55 5.65
CA ASN A 82 6.71 18.91 5.14
C ASN A 82 8.20 19.20 4.79
N HIS A 83 9.11 18.27 5.10
CA HIS A 83 10.57 18.40 4.93
C HIS A 83 11.19 17.07 4.49
N ALA A 84 10.80 16.57 3.33
CA ALA A 84 11.28 15.32 2.75
C ALA A 84 12.14 15.56 1.51
#